data_AF-G0MZ43-F1
#
_entry.id   AF-G0MZ43-F1
#
_cell.length_a   1.000
_cell.length_b   1.000
_cell.length_c   1.000
_cell.angle_alpha   90.00
_cell.angle_beta   90.00
_cell.angle_gamma   90.00
#
_symmetry.space_group_name_H-M   'P 1'
#
loop_
_entity.id
_entity.type
_entity.pdbx_description
1 polymer ?
#
loop_
_entity_poly.entity_id
_entity_poly.type
_entity_poly.pdbx_seq_one_letter_code
_entity_poly.pdbx_strand_id
1 'polypeptide(L)'
;MELEEVLIENPEDMTIKKSQQEQIELINHHERHFGKYVFFVARISRIDLREPGTTRNINGVVTAILFLVATYSICFNIKITFSTRHLSAELAAQLLIILWAVQSLISMGFLVYWQIYGHLSEFRVRLAHCQNLKGLSSANGNKYVLITTRCFFSAIFLTCSITAALATKYHLEEKHTEFQEKQAFIFFHPSLRPLYTLVTTYLYIVFNMTLFILIHYTNSTMLEMRYFNEEISNFNGSGEGASEKLIQHLEIYSNLCSVIRHLDLIFRLYTFIMIVITIPSMIFTLMMMNHRIHSLFDLVLCMPTIGLCAFSFFAVTIAPARLHDEITRTKGYLCQNRSIWFPYRKEVYLIGNTLCSHMEQFDLGVSVWGFALLSRPLILGTLSATAMMLSLLTELAPKAELLNEV
;
A
#
# COMPACT_ATOMS: atom_id res chain seq x y z
N MET A 1 -26.65 -60.27 -19.01
CA MET A 1 -26.28 -59.45 -20.17
C MET A 1 -26.37 -58.01 -19.69
N GLU A 2 -25.34 -57.54 -19.00
CA GLU A 2 -25.19 -56.15 -18.57
C GLU A 2 -23.72 -55.81 -18.79
N LEU A 3 -23.47 -54.86 -19.69
CA LEU A 3 -22.15 -54.35 -20.02
C LEU A 3 -21.67 -53.43 -18.89
N GLU A 4 -20.45 -53.66 -18.42
CA GLU A 4 -19.66 -52.67 -17.70
C GLU A 4 -19.33 -51.50 -18.65
N GLU A 5 -19.87 -50.32 -18.35
CA GLU A 5 -19.38 -49.06 -18.93
C GLU A 5 -18.02 -48.73 -18.30
N VAL A 6 -16.96 -49.01 -19.07
CA VAL A 6 -15.62 -48.49 -18.85
C VAL A 6 -15.67 -46.97 -19.03
N LEU A 7 -15.70 -46.24 -17.91
CA LEU A 7 -15.44 -44.81 -17.86
C LEU A 7 -14.00 -44.56 -18.31
N ILE A 8 -13.82 -44.29 -19.61
CA ILE A 8 -12.60 -43.72 -20.15
C ILE A 8 -12.58 -42.25 -19.69
N GLU A 9 -11.82 -41.96 -18.63
CA GLU A 9 -11.48 -40.59 -18.27
C GLU A 9 -10.75 -39.94 -19.46
N ASN A 10 -11.31 -38.83 -19.93
CA ASN A 10 -10.83 -38.11 -21.09
C ASN A 10 -9.44 -37.51 -20.75
N PRO A 11 -8.38 -37.75 -21.55
CA PRO A 11 -7.02 -37.27 -21.25
C PRO A 11 -6.90 -35.75 -21.13
N GLU A 12 -7.85 -34.99 -21.68
CA GLU A 12 -7.96 -33.53 -21.52
C GLU A 12 -8.34 -33.10 -20.09
N ASP A 13 -9.16 -33.88 -19.38
CA ASP A 13 -9.52 -33.58 -17.99
C ASP A 13 -8.37 -33.85 -17.01
N MET A 14 -7.48 -34.80 -17.36
CA MET A 14 -6.27 -35.10 -16.58
C MET A 14 -5.18 -34.02 -16.76
N THR A 15 -5.02 -33.44 -17.95
CA THR A 15 -4.09 -32.33 -18.19
C THR A 15 -4.57 -31.02 -17.58
N ILE A 16 -5.88 -30.75 -17.57
CA ILE A 16 -6.46 -29.60 -16.87
C ILE A 16 -6.29 -29.74 -15.35
N LYS A 17 -6.53 -30.93 -14.79
CA LYS A 17 -6.30 -31.20 -13.36
C LYS A 17 -4.82 -31.12 -12.98
N LYS A 18 -3.89 -31.65 -13.80
CA LYS A 18 -2.44 -31.50 -13.58
C LYS A 18 -1.98 -30.05 -13.62
N SER A 19 -2.46 -29.26 -14.58
CA SER A 19 -2.21 -27.82 -14.70
C SER A 19 -2.74 -27.04 -13.48
N GLN A 20 -3.94 -27.36 -13.00
CA GLN A 20 -4.50 -26.77 -11.78
C GLN A 20 -3.74 -27.18 -10.53
N GLN A 21 -3.26 -28.42 -10.44
CA GLN A 21 -2.53 -28.94 -9.29
C GLN A 21 -1.10 -28.40 -9.22
N GLU A 22 -0.42 -28.25 -10.36
CA GLU A 22 0.86 -27.53 -10.47
C GLU A 22 0.70 -26.03 -10.19
N GLN A 23 -0.41 -25.41 -10.62
CA GLN A 23 -0.73 -24.02 -10.25
C GLN A 23 -0.99 -23.88 -8.75
N ILE A 24 -1.70 -24.82 -8.12
CA ILE A 24 -1.97 -24.83 -6.67
C ILE A 24 -0.67 -25.09 -5.88
N GLU A 25 0.23 -25.95 -6.37
CA GLU A 25 1.56 -26.14 -5.77
C GLU A 25 2.47 -24.93 -5.95
N LEU A 26 2.44 -24.24 -7.10
CA LEU A 26 3.13 -22.96 -7.29
C LEU A 26 2.54 -21.87 -6.39
N ILE A 27 1.22 -21.80 -6.24
CA ILE A 27 0.52 -20.86 -5.36
C ILE A 27 0.89 -21.13 -3.90
N ASN A 28 0.92 -22.40 -3.46
CA ASN A 28 1.30 -22.81 -2.11
C ASN A 28 2.81 -22.66 -1.83
N HIS A 29 3.66 -22.88 -2.83
CA HIS A 29 5.10 -22.64 -2.73
C HIS A 29 5.40 -21.13 -2.60
N HIS A 30 4.64 -20.30 -3.32
CA HIS A 30 4.83 -18.84 -3.39
C HIS A 30 4.06 -18.07 -2.29
N GLU A 31 3.20 -18.74 -1.50
CA GLU A 31 2.60 -18.19 -0.27
C GLU A 31 3.66 -17.70 0.73
N ARG A 32 4.88 -18.23 0.70
CA ARG A 32 5.97 -17.78 1.57
C ARG A 32 6.39 -16.32 1.34
N HIS A 33 6.16 -15.77 0.15
CA HIS A 33 6.72 -14.47 -0.24
C HIS A 33 5.67 -13.34 -0.30
N PHE A 34 4.40 -13.64 -0.56
CA PHE A 34 3.37 -12.60 -0.73
C PHE A 34 2.49 -12.39 0.49
N GLY A 35 2.89 -11.45 1.36
CA GLY A 35 2.01 -10.89 2.38
C GLY A 35 1.48 -11.91 3.40
N LYS A 36 2.13 -13.07 3.56
CA LYS A 36 1.72 -14.12 4.50
C LYS A 36 1.47 -13.55 5.90
N TYR A 37 2.36 -12.69 6.36
CA TYR A 37 2.23 -12.02 7.65
C TYR A 37 1.07 -11.03 7.69
N VAL A 38 0.85 -10.27 6.61
CA VAL A 38 -0.28 -9.33 6.52
C VAL A 38 -1.61 -10.08 6.57
N PHE A 39 -1.73 -11.16 5.79
CA PHE A 39 -2.93 -11.99 5.78
C PHE A 39 -3.10 -12.83 7.04
N PHE A 40 -2.01 -13.20 7.71
CA PHE A 40 -2.08 -13.80 9.05
C PHE A 40 -2.72 -12.85 10.05
N VAL A 41 -2.31 -11.58 10.06
CA VAL A 41 -2.97 -10.56 10.89
C VAL A 41 -4.42 -10.34 10.43
N ALA A 42 -4.70 -10.33 9.12
CA ALA A 42 -6.08 -10.23 8.62
C ALA A 42 -6.98 -11.38 9.11
N ARG A 43 -6.44 -12.61 9.19
CA ARG A 43 -7.14 -13.77 9.73
C ARG A 43 -7.43 -13.62 11.22
N ILE A 44 -6.46 -13.15 12.01
CA ILE A 44 -6.63 -12.86 13.44
C ILE A 44 -7.67 -11.75 13.64
N SER A 45 -7.61 -10.71 12.83
CA SER A 45 -8.54 -9.59 12.82
C SER A 45 -9.91 -9.91 12.21
N ARG A 46 -10.17 -11.15 11.76
CA ARG A 46 -11.46 -11.56 11.16
C ARG A 46 -11.88 -10.74 9.93
N ILE A 47 -10.90 -10.20 9.19
CA ILE A 47 -11.11 -9.45 7.94
C ILE A 47 -10.63 -10.21 6.70
N ASP A 48 -10.20 -11.47 6.84
CA ASP A 48 -9.84 -12.32 5.70
C ASP A 48 -11.10 -12.97 5.10
N LEU A 49 -11.46 -12.57 3.88
CA LEU A 49 -12.63 -13.03 3.14
C LEU A 49 -12.28 -13.94 1.95
N ARG A 50 -11.01 -14.39 1.84
CA ARG A 50 -10.52 -15.13 0.67
C ARG A 50 -10.98 -16.59 0.62
N GLU A 51 -11.05 -17.28 1.77
CA GLU A 51 -11.44 -18.69 1.84
C GLU A 51 -12.96 -18.85 1.74
N PRO A 52 -13.53 -19.61 0.78
CA PRO A 52 -14.96 -19.86 0.72
C PRO A 52 -15.43 -20.71 1.89
N GLY A 53 -16.63 -20.43 2.43
CA GLY A 53 -17.25 -21.22 3.50
C GLY A 53 -17.95 -20.39 4.58
N THR A 54 -18.31 -21.05 5.68
CA THR A 54 -18.97 -20.43 6.85
C THR A 54 -18.09 -19.36 7.51
N THR A 55 -16.77 -19.53 7.48
CA THR A 55 -15.79 -18.57 7.98
C THR A 55 -15.84 -17.24 7.24
N ARG A 56 -16.01 -17.24 5.91
CA ARG A 56 -16.19 -16.02 5.11
C ARG A 56 -17.47 -15.28 5.46
N ASN A 57 -18.57 -16.00 5.67
CA ASN A 57 -19.83 -15.38 6.04
C ASN A 57 -19.72 -14.70 7.42
N ILE A 58 -19.11 -15.38 8.40
CA ILE A 58 -18.88 -14.82 9.73
C ILE A 58 -17.96 -13.59 9.66
N ASN A 59 -16.82 -13.70 8.97
CA ASN A 59 -15.88 -12.60 8.80
C ASN A 59 -16.53 -11.42 8.05
N GLY A 60 -17.39 -11.70 7.07
CA GLY A 60 -18.15 -10.69 6.32
C GLY A 60 -19.13 -9.94 7.22
N VAL A 61 -19.87 -10.66 8.07
CA VAL A 61 -20.79 -10.05 9.05
C VAL A 61 -20.01 -9.19 10.07
N VAL A 62 -18.91 -9.71 10.63
CA VAL A 62 -18.08 -8.96 11.57
C VAL A 62 -17.51 -7.69 10.93
N THR A 63 -16.99 -7.81 9.71
CA THR A 63 -16.46 -6.70 8.92
C THR A 63 -17.55 -5.66 8.64
N ALA A 64 -18.77 -6.07 8.28
CA ALA A 64 -19.89 -5.17 8.04
C ALA A 64 -20.31 -4.42 9.32
N ILE A 65 -20.39 -5.11 10.46
CA ILE A 65 -20.70 -4.49 11.75
C ILE A 65 -19.62 -3.45 12.10
N LEU A 66 -18.34 -3.82 12.00
CA LEU A 66 -17.23 -2.91 12.28
C LEU A 66 -17.22 -1.70 11.35
N PHE A 67 -17.54 -1.90 10.06
CA PHE A 67 -17.66 -0.81 9.09
C PHE A 67 -18.79 0.15 9.44
N LEU A 68 -19.96 -0.35 9.85
CA LEU A 68 -21.09 0.48 10.29
C LEU A 68 -20.76 1.27 11.56
N VAL A 69 -20.17 0.62 12.56
CA VAL A 69 -19.76 1.27 13.82
C VAL A 69 -18.69 2.33 13.56
N ALA A 70 -17.72 2.05 12.70
CA ALA A 70 -16.68 3.00 12.28
C ALA A 70 -17.29 4.21 11.57
N THR A 71 -18.21 3.98 10.64
CA THR A 71 -18.90 5.06 9.90
C THR A 71 -19.70 5.94 10.84
N TYR A 72 -20.48 5.34 11.75
CA TYR A 72 -21.20 6.06 12.79
C TYR A 72 -20.27 6.92 13.63
N SER A 73 -19.14 6.33 14.06
CA SER A 73 -18.16 7.02 14.89
C SER A 73 -17.52 8.22 14.17
N ILE A 74 -17.22 8.10 12.89
CA ILE A 74 -16.72 9.21 12.06
C ILE A 74 -17.76 10.32 11.95
N CYS A 75 -19.01 9.98 11.62
CA CYS A 75 -20.10 10.96 11.53
C CYS A 75 -20.32 11.68 12.87
N PHE A 76 -20.23 10.95 13.98
CA PHE A 76 -20.33 11.54 15.32
C PHE A 76 -19.17 12.49 15.62
N ASN A 77 -17.93 12.08 15.33
CA ASN A 77 -16.75 12.95 15.50
C ASN A 77 -16.84 14.21 14.63
N ILE A 78 -17.31 14.10 13.38
CA ILE A 78 -17.57 15.26 12.49
C ILE A 78 -18.61 16.18 13.12
N LYS A 79 -19.75 15.62 13.56
CA LYS A 79 -20.83 16.39 14.19
C LYS A 79 -20.31 17.18 15.39
N ILE A 80 -19.57 16.54 16.30
CA ILE A 80 -19.02 17.24 17.47
C ILE A 80 -18.06 18.34 17.02
N THR A 81 -17.07 18.00 16.17
CA THR A 81 -16.02 18.94 15.70
C THR A 81 -16.60 20.23 15.11
N PHE A 82 -17.73 20.15 14.39
CA PHE A 82 -18.37 21.35 13.82
C PHE A 82 -19.43 22.00 14.73
N SER A 83 -19.86 21.32 15.81
CA SER A 83 -20.84 21.85 16.77
C SER A 83 -20.20 22.55 17.97
N THR A 84 -18.90 22.33 18.22
CA THR A 84 -18.16 22.98 19.30
C THR A 84 -17.32 24.15 18.81
N ARG A 85 -17.14 25.18 19.65
CA ARG A 85 -16.32 26.35 19.33
C ARG A 85 -14.86 26.00 19.64
N HIS A 86 -13.98 26.05 18.65
CA HIS A 86 -12.61 25.57 18.78
C HIS A 86 -11.56 26.67 18.64
N LEU A 87 -10.49 26.57 19.43
CA LEU A 87 -9.23 27.23 19.13
C LEU A 87 -8.61 26.55 17.87
N SER A 88 -7.86 27.30 17.05
CA SER A 88 -7.28 26.81 15.79
C SER A 88 -6.50 25.50 15.92
N ALA A 89 -5.73 25.34 17.00
CA ALA A 89 -4.93 24.15 17.29
C ALA A 89 -5.75 22.92 17.72
N GLU A 90 -6.89 23.12 18.38
CA GLU A 90 -7.79 22.02 18.77
C GLU A 90 -8.57 21.52 17.57
N LEU A 91 -9.03 22.43 16.71
CA LEU A 91 -9.69 22.09 15.46
C LEU A 91 -8.78 21.24 14.56
N ALA A 92 -7.50 21.62 14.44
CA ALA A 92 -6.51 20.87 13.67
C ALA A 92 -6.35 19.42 14.17
N ALA A 93 -6.32 19.22 15.49
CA ALA A 93 -6.19 17.90 16.10
C ALA A 93 -7.41 17.02 15.80
N GLN A 94 -8.61 17.59 15.90
CA GLN A 94 -9.87 16.89 15.66
C GLN A 94 -10.04 16.53 14.18
N LEU A 95 -9.71 17.47 13.28
CA LEU A 95 -9.70 17.22 11.83
C LEU A 95 -8.69 16.12 11.48
N LEU A 96 -7.52 16.08 12.11
CA LEU A 96 -6.54 15.01 11.89
C LEU A 96 -7.11 13.63 12.30
N ILE A 97 -7.76 13.53 13.46
CA ILE A 97 -8.40 12.28 13.93
C ILE A 97 -9.48 11.82 12.93
N ILE A 98 -10.29 12.76 12.42
CA ILE A 98 -11.31 12.47 11.41
C ILE A 98 -10.65 11.97 10.12
N LEU A 99 -9.62 12.65 9.62
CA LEU A 99 -8.92 12.24 8.40
C LEU A 99 -8.31 10.85 8.51
N TRP A 100 -7.67 10.53 9.64
CA TRP A 100 -7.13 9.19 9.89
C TRP A 100 -8.22 8.12 9.96
N ALA A 101 -9.35 8.42 10.59
CA ALA A 101 -10.48 7.50 10.65
C ALA A 101 -11.09 7.27 9.25
N VAL A 102 -11.27 8.32 8.46
CA VAL A 102 -11.72 8.24 7.07
C VAL A 102 -10.75 7.44 6.20
N GLN A 103 -9.45 7.72 6.32
CA GLN A 103 -8.38 7.00 5.62
C GLN A 103 -8.40 5.50 5.93
N SER A 104 -8.66 5.16 7.19
CA SER A 104 -8.73 3.78 7.65
C SER A 104 -10.00 3.06 7.22
N LEU A 105 -11.14 3.76 7.22
CA LEU A 105 -12.41 3.23 6.71
C LEU A 105 -12.33 2.94 5.21
N ILE A 106 -11.76 3.87 4.44
CA ILE A 106 -11.56 3.70 2.99
C ILE A 106 -10.64 2.51 2.73
N SER A 107 -9.54 2.41 3.49
CA SER A 107 -8.63 1.27 3.43
C SER A 107 -9.34 -0.05 3.69
N MET A 108 -10.20 -0.11 4.72
CA MET A 108 -11.03 -1.28 4.98
C MET A 108 -11.92 -1.65 3.78
N GLY A 109 -12.56 -0.67 3.16
CA GLY A 109 -13.37 -0.87 1.95
C GLY A 109 -12.57 -1.45 0.79
N PHE A 110 -11.38 -0.90 0.50
CA PHE A 110 -10.50 -1.41 -0.56
C PHE A 110 -9.97 -2.81 -0.26
N LEU A 111 -9.62 -3.10 0.99
CA LEU A 111 -9.15 -4.43 1.39
C LEU A 111 -10.23 -5.49 1.12
N VAL A 112 -11.46 -5.22 1.53
CA VAL A 112 -12.61 -6.10 1.30
C VAL A 112 -12.89 -6.25 -0.19
N TYR A 113 -12.90 -5.15 -0.93
CA TYR A 113 -13.08 -5.16 -2.39
C TYR A 113 -12.04 -6.04 -3.07
N TRP A 114 -10.75 -5.83 -2.78
CA TRP A 114 -9.67 -6.61 -3.38
C TRP A 114 -9.71 -8.10 -3.03
N GLN A 115 -10.18 -8.46 -1.84
CA GLN A 115 -10.33 -9.86 -1.42
C GLN A 115 -11.53 -10.53 -2.10
N ILE A 116 -12.69 -9.87 -2.18
CA ILE A 116 -13.91 -10.44 -2.75
C ILE A 116 -13.76 -10.72 -4.24
N TYR A 117 -13.17 -9.76 -4.98
CA TYR A 117 -12.99 -9.89 -6.43
C TYR A 117 -11.74 -10.66 -6.83
N GLY A 118 -10.88 -11.05 -5.88
CA GLY A 118 -9.69 -11.84 -6.18
C GLY A 118 -8.60 -11.10 -6.98
N HIS A 119 -8.66 -9.77 -7.08
CA HIS A 119 -7.66 -8.95 -7.79
C HIS A 119 -6.24 -9.23 -7.31
N LEU A 120 -6.05 -9.39 -6.00
CA LEU A 120 -4.75 -9.67 -5.40
C LEU A 120 -4.24 -11.09 -5.67
N SER A 121 -5.13 -12.07 -5.85
CA SER A 121 -4.74 -13.42 -6.25
C SER A 121 -4.40 -13.48 -7.73
N GLU A 122 -5.22 -12.86 -8.58
CA GLU A 122 -5.01 -12.80 -10.02
C GLU A 122 -3.67 -12.14 -10.36
N PHE A 123 -3.40 -11.00 -9.73
CA PHE A 123 -2.11 -10.31 -9.87
C PHE A 123 -0.91 -11.21 -9.54
N ARG A 124 -0.99 -11.97 -8.44
CA ARG A 124 0.10 -12.86 -8.02
C ARG A 124 0.37 -13.95 -9.04
N VAL A 125 -0.68 -14.56 -9.59
CA VAL A 125 -0.55 -15.59 -10.62
C VAL A 125 0.10 -15.02 -11.88
N ARG A 126 -0.36 -13.84 -12.34
CA ARG A 126 0.21 -13.18 -13.52
C ARG A 126 1.68 -12.80 -13.33
N LEU A 127 2.05 -12.28 -12.15
CA LEU A 127 3.43 -11.94 -11.83
C LEU A 127 4.32 -13.19 -11.75
N ALA A 128 3.82 -14.27 -11.13
CA ALA A 128 4.53 -15.54 -11.08
C ALA A 128 4.76 -16.14 -12.48
N HIS A 129 3.79 -16.00 -13.38
CA HIS A 129 3.91 -16.51 -14.75
C HIS A 129 4.99 -15.80 -15.59
N CYS A 130 5.39 -14.57 -15.22
CA CYS A 130 6.41 -13.82 -15.98
C CYS A 130 7.79 -14.48 -15.90
N GLN A 131 8.27 -14.78 -14.69
CA GLN A 131 9.64 -15.27 -14.45
C GLN A 131 9.74 -16.23 -13.26
N ASN A 132 8.63 -16.87 -12.86
CA ASN A 132 8.55 -17.77 -11.69
C ASN A 132 8.96 -17.12 -10.36
N LEU A 133 8.84 -15.80 -10.24
CA LEU A 133 9.28 -15.00 -9.09
C LEU A 133 10.78 -15.10 -8.78
N LYS A 134 11.62 -15.26 -9.80
CA LYS A 134 13.07 -15.35 -9.61
C LYS A 134 13.63 -14.09 -8.95
N GLY A 135 13.12 -12.90 -9.30
CA GLY A 135 13.54 -11.65 -8.66
C GLY A 135 13.24 -11.60 -7.17
N LEU A 136 12.05 -12.06 -6.76
CA LEU A 136 11.64 -12.11 -5.36
C LEU A 136 12.36 -13.21 -4.56
N SER A 137 12.69 -14.34 -5.20
CA SER A 137 13.42 -15.46 -4.58
C SER A 137 14.93 -15.19 -4.40
N SER A 138 15.45 -14.14 -5.06
CA SER A 138 16.86 -13.75 -4.97
C SER A 138 17.27 -13.39 -3.53
N ALA A 139 18.57 -13.42 -3.24
CA ALA A 139 19.10 -13.01 -1.93
C ALA A 139 18.66 -11.60 -1.52
N ASN A 140 18.59 -10.68 -2.50
CA ASN A 140 18.10 -9.32 -2.33
C ASN A 140 16.59 -9.28 -2.04
N GLY A 141 15.81 -10.11 -2.74
CA GLY A 141 14.38 -10.25 -2.52
C GLY A 141 14.05 -10.78 -1.12
N ASN A 142 14.74 -11.84 -0.67
CA ASN A 142 14.57 -12.40 0.67
C ASN A 142 14.92 -11.38 1.77
N LYS A 143 16.02 -10.64 1.62
CA LYS A 143 16.41 -9.56 2.54
C LYS A 143 15.32 -8.47 2.59
N TYR A 144 14.76 -8.12 1.44
CA TYR A 144 13.71 -7.12 1.34
C TYR A 144 12.41 -7.55 2.04
N VAL A 145 11.95 -8.79 1.79
CA VAL A 145 10.77 -9.37 2.46
C VAL A 145 10.95 -9.38 3.98
N LEU A 146 12.14 -9.73 4.47
CA LEU A 146 12.44 -9.72 5.91
C LEU A 146 12.34 -8.31 6.51
N ILE A 147 12.98 -7.32 5.88
CA ILE A 147 12.96 -5.92 6.35
C ILE A 147 11.53 -5.39 6.34
N THR A 148 10.79 -5.61 5.26
CA THR A 148 9.43 -5.10 5.11
C THR A 148 8.48 -5.76 6.12
N THR A 149 8.66 -7.05 6.40
CA THR A 149 7.91 -7.76 7.44
C THR A 149 8.20 -7.19 8.84
N ARG A 150 9.47 -6.92 9.15
CA ARG A 150 9.85 -6.28 10.43
C ARG A 150 9.24 -4.89 10.56
N CYS A 151 9.27 -4.10 9.50
CA CYS A 151 8.62 -2.79 9.46
C CYS A 151 7.10 -2.91 9.67
N PHE A 152 6.45 -3.92 9.09
CA PHE A 152 5.02 -4.17 9.27
C PHE A 152 4.64 -4.40 10.74
N PHE A 153 5.32 -5.34 11.41
CA PHE A 153 5.06 -5.60 12.81
C PHE A 153 5.45 -4.42 13.71
N SER A 154 6.52 -3.68 13.37
CA SER A 154 6.89 -2.45 14.08
C SER A 154 5.83 -1.36 13.94
N ALA A 155 5.21 -1.22 12.76
CA ALA A 155 4.17 -0.24 12.51
C ALA A 155 2.88 -0.59 13.28
N ILE A 156 2.51 -1.88 13.31
CA ILE A 156 1.39 -2.36 14.14
C ILE A 156 1.67 -2.11 15.62
N PHE A 157 2.85 -2.49 16.10
CA PHE A 157 3.24 -2.29 17.50
C PHE A 157 3.21 -0.81 17.89
N LEU A 158 3.77 0.06 17.04
CA LEU A 158 3.74 1.50 17.25
C LEU A 158 2.30 2.04 17.28
N THR A 159 1.46 1.62 16.32
CA THR A 159 0.04 2.01 16.26
C THR A 159 -0.70 1.63 17.54
N CYS A 160 -0.58 0.37 17.99
CA CYS A 160 -1.21 -0.11 19.21
C CYS A 160 -0.66 0.62 20.46
N SER A 161 0.65 0.92 20.49
CA SER A 161 1.27 1.64 21.60
C SER A 161 0.75 3.07 21.70
N ILE A 162 0.59 3.76 20.56
CA ILE A 162 0.03 5.13 20.51
C ILE A 162 -1.43 5.12 20.97
N THR A 163 -2.26 4.20 20.46
CA THR A 163 -3.66 4.15 20.86
C THR A 163 -3.82 3.79 22.34
N ALA A 164 -3.00 2.89 22.86
CA ALA A 164 -2.95 2.57 24.28
C ALA A 164 -2.51 3.78 25.11
N ALA A 165 -1.43 4.48 24.73
CA ALA A 165 -0.96 5.66 25.42
C ALA A 165 -1.99 6.79 25.45
N LEU A 166 -2.69 7.04 24.34
CA LEU A 166 -3.78 8.01 24.26
C LEU A 166 -4.96 7.62 25.15
N ALA A 167 -5.29 6.33 25.23
CA ALA A 167 -6.35 5.84 26.12
C ALA A 167 -5.95 5.99 27.60
N THR A 168 -4.72 5.63 27.96
CA THR A 168 -4.19 5.78 29.33
C THR A 168 -4.11 7.25 29.74
N LYS A 169 -3.61 8.12 28.86
CA LYS A 169 -3.55 9.57 29.10
C LYS A 169 -4.93 10.13 29.45
N TYR A 170 -5.96 9.75 28.69
CA TYR A 170 -7.31 10.19 29.00
C TYR A 170 -7.79 9.73 30.39
N HIS A 171 -7.43 8.55 30.85
CA HIS A 171 -7.85 8.09 32.18
C HIS A 171 -7.08 8.75 33.33
N LEU A 172 -5.88 9.28 33.07
CA LEU A 172 -5.02 9.91 34.08
C LEU A 172 -5.18 11.44 34.14
N GLU A 173 -5.69 12.09 33.10
CA GLU A 173 -5.91 13.53 33.10
C GLU A 173 -7.13 13.91 33.95
N GLU A 174 -6.93 14.78 34.95
CA GLU A 174 -8.02 15.31 35.79
C GLU A 174 -8.94 16.30 35.05
N LYS A 175 -8.49 16.85 33.91
CA LYS A 175 -9.26 17.78 33.08
C LYS A 175 -9.31 17.28 31.65
N HIS A 176 -10.51 17.23 31.08
CA HIS A 176 -10.74 16.85 29.69
C HIS A 176 -11.17 18.07 28.88
N THR A 177 -10.88 18.05 27.58
CA THR A 177 -11.45 19.04 26.68
C THR A 177 -12.93 18.77 26.45
N GLU A 178 -13.72 19.81 26.15
CA GLU A 178 -15.16 19.68 25.85
C GLU A 178 -15.42 18.66 24.72
N PHE A 179 -14.49 18.57 23.76
CA PHE A 179 -14.50 17.55 22.72
C PHE A 179 -14.33 16.13 23.28
N GLN A 180 -13.35 15.90 24.16
CA GLN A 180 -13.09 14.59 24.75
C GLN A 180 -14.22 14.12 25.66
N GLU A 181 -14.88 15.05 26.36
CA GLU A 181 -16.07 14.76 27.16
C GLU A 181 -17.23 14.34 26.25
N LYS A 182 -17.55 15.14 25.23
CA LYS A 182 -18.60 14.80 24.26
C LYS A 182 -18.30 13.51 23.49
N GLN A 183 -17.03 13.24 23.18
CA GLN A 183 -16.58 12.01 22.54
C GLN A 183 -16.76 10.79 23.46
N ALA A 184 -16.66 10.94 24.77
CA ALA A 184 -16.91 9.84 25.71
C ALA A 184 -18.36 9.33 25.63
N PHE A 185 -19.30 10.17 25.19
CA PHE A 185 -20.72 9.82 24.99
C PHE A 185 -21.04 9.28 23.59
N ILE A 186 -20.04 8.86 22.80
CA ILE A 186 -20.25 8.33 21.43
C ILE A 186 -21.24 7.17 21.37
N PHE A 187 -21.32 6.34 22.40
CA PHE A 187 -22.31 5.26 22.52
C PHE A 187 -23.34 5.53 23.62
N PHE A 188 -23.65 6.80 23.88
CA PHE A 188 -24.55 7.29 24.93
C PHE A 188 -24.10 7.00 26.38
N HIS A 189 -23.24 6.00 26.60
CA HIS A 189 -22.66 5.65 27.90
C HIS A 189 -21.13 5.78 27.90
N PRO A 190 -20.54 6.53 28.86
CA PRO A 190 -19.09 6.67 29.02
C PRO A 190 -18.35 5.32 29.19
N SER A 191 -19.00 4.34 29.80
CA SER A 191 -18.45 3.00 30.02
C SER A 191 -18.15 2.22 28.73
N LEU A 192 -18.71 2.66 27.59
CA LEU A 192 -18.47 2.06 26.27
C LEU A 192 -17.29 2.71 25.53
N ARG A 193 -16.58 3.66 26.14
CA ARG A 193 -15.36 4.25 25.56
C ARG A 193 -14.28 3.23 25.18
N PRO A 194 -14.00 2.17 25.97
CA PRO A 194 -13.03 1.15 25.56
C PRO A 194 -13.38 0.50 24.21
N LEU A 195 -14.69 0.34 23.92
CA LEU A 195 -15.15 -0.17 22.63
C LEU A 195 -14.76 0.76 21.49
N TYR A 196 -14.88 2.08 21.67
CA TYR A 196 -14.43 3.07 20.69
C TYR A 196 -12.92 2.95 20.45
N THR A 197 -12.11 2.89 21.50
CA THR A 197 -10.65 2.71 21.38
C THR A 197 -10.28 1.41 20.65
N LEU A 198 -11.00 0.32 20.90
CA LEU A 198 -10.82 -0.95 20.19
C LEU A 198 -11.16 -0.84 18.70
N VAL A 199 -12.28 -0.20 18.36
CA VAL A 199 -12.68 0.04 16.97
C VAL A 199 -11.66 0.92 16.25
N THR A 200 -11.19 2.01 16.87
CA THR A 200 -10.16 2.88 16.29
C THR A 200 -8.84 2.13 16.09
N THR A 201 -8.40 1.36 17.08
CA THR A 201 -7.17 0.55 16.96
C THR A 201 -7.31 -0.49 15.84
N TYR A 202 -8.47 -1.15 15.74
CA TYR A 202 -8.77 -2.07 14.66
C TYR A 202 -8.66 -1.41 13.28
N LEU A 203 -9.29 -0.25 13.10
CA LEU A 203 -9.23 0.51 11.85
C LEU A 203 -7.79 0.88 11.47
N TYR A 204 -6.99 1.34 12.43
CA TYR A 204 -5.60 1.70 12.17
C TYR A 204 -4.73 0.47 11.83
N ILE A 205 -5.00 -0.68 12.44
CA ILE A 205 -4.35 -1.93 12.03
C ILE A 205 -4.71 -2.27 10.58
N VAL A 206 -5.99 -2.18 10.20
CA VAL A 206 -6.45 -2.44 8.82
C VAL A 206 -5.81 -1.47 7.83
N PHE A 207 -5.73 -0.20 8.19
CA PHE A 207 -5.02 0.82 7.40
C PHE A 207 -3.54 0.46 7.16
N ASN A 208 -2.83 0.03 8.21
CA ASN A 208 -1.46 -0.45 8.04
C ASN A 208 -1.41 -1.68 7.12
N MET A 209 -2.32 -2.65 7.27
CA MET A 209 -2.37 -3.82 6.38
C MET A 209 -2.48 -3.42 4.91
N THR A 210 -3.38 -2.50 4.56
CA THR A 210 -3.56 -2.07 3.17
C THR A 210 -2.36 -1.34 2.60
N LEU A 211 -1.70 -0.49 3.40
CA LEU A 211 -0.46 0.14 2.98
C LEU A 211 0.63 -0.89 2.71
N PHE A 212 0.75 -1.90 3.57
CA PHE A 212 1.74 -2.94 3.39
C PHE A 212 1.43 -3.89 2.23
N ILE A 213 0.15 -4.08 1.87
CA ILE A 213 -0.25 -4.75 0.63
C ILE A 213 0.24 -3.96 -0.58
N LEU A 214 -0.04 -2.65 -0.64
CA LEU A 214 0.47 -1.78 -1.71
C LEU A 214 2.00 -1.88 -1.82
N ILE A 215 2.71 -1.71 -0.70
CA ILE A 215 4.18 -1.81 -0.65
C ILE A 215 4.65 -3.18 -1.15
N HIS A 216 4.11 -4.29 -0.64
CA HIS A 216 4.57 -5.62 -1.04
C HIS A 216 4.36 -5.87 -2.53
N TYR A 217 3.17 -5.54 -3.05
CA TYR A 217 2.83 -5.82 -4.43
C TYR A 217 3.68 -4.97 -5.39
N THR A 218 3.79 -3.67 -5.15
CA THR A 218 4.61 -2.78 -5.97
C THR A 218 6.09 -3.12 -5.92
N ASN A 219 6.64 -3.43 -4.74
CA ASN A 219 8.05 -3.79 -4.62
C ASN A 219 8.35 -5.20 -5.17
N SER A 220 7.39 -6.13 -5.14
CA SER A 220 7.57 -7.43 -5.79
C SER A 220 7.72 -7.26 -7.30
N THR A 221 6.88 -6.42 -7.92
CA THR A 221 7.03 -6.06 -9.34
C THR A 221 8.36 -5.38 -9.62
N MET A 222 8.80 -4.47 -8.74
CA MET A 222 10.10 -3.80 -8.87
C MET A 222 11.27 -4.81 -8.82
N LEU A 223 11.20 -5.83 -7.96
CA LEU A 223 12.22 -6.87 -7.85
C LEU A 223 12.27 -7.78 -9.09
N GLU A 224 11.12 -8.17 -9.65
CA GLU A 224 11.08 -8.90 -10.92
C GLU A 224 11.63 -8.03 -12.06
N MET A 225 11.27 -6.75 -12.12
CA MET A 225 11.81 -5.81 -13.11
C MET A 225 13.34 -5.66 -12.99
N ARG A 226 13.85 -5.58 -11.77
CA ARG A 226 15.30 -5.50 -11.53
C ARG A 226 16.00 -6.79 -11.96
N TYR A 227 15.42 -7.95 -11.65
CA TYR A 227 15.97 -9.23 -12.09
C TYR A 227 16.03 -9.33 -13.62
N PHE A 228 14.96 -8.90 -14.30
CA PHE A 228 14.96 -8.76 -15.76
C PHE A 228 16.06 -7.82 -16.27
N ASN A 229 16.26 -6.67 -15.63
CA ASN A 229 17.32 -5.72 -15.98
C ASN A 229 18.73 -6.34 -15.82
N GLU A 230 18.96 -7.10 -14.75
CA GLU A 230 20.22 -7.81 -14.51
C GLU A 230 20.47 -8.90 -15.56
N GLU A 231 19.44 -9.67 -15.94
CA GLU A 231 19.51 -10.67 -17.01
C GLU A 231 19.85 -10.03 -18.36
N ILE A 232 19.19 -8.92 -18.72
CA ILE A 232 19.50 -8.19 -19.96
C ILE A 232 20.91 -7.62 -19.93
N SER A 233 21.35 -7.08 -18.80
CA SER A 233 22.69 -6.50 -18.68
C SER A 233 23.79 -7.55 -18.87
N ASN A 234 23.55 -8.79 -18.42
CA ASN A 234 24.50 -9.90 -18.50
C ASN A 234 24.27 -10.82 -19.70
N PHE A 235 23.26 -10.54 -20.52
CA PHE A 235 22.94 -11.33 -21.69
C PHE A 235 24.12 -11.39 -22.66
N ASN A 236 24.41 -12.57 -23.20
CA ASN A 236 25.50 -12.77 -24.17
C ASN A 236 24.94 -12.88 -25.59
N GLY A 237 24.94 -11.77 -26.34
CA GLY A 237 24.48 -11.72 -27.73
C GLY A 237 25.38 -12.46 -28.73
N SER A 238 26.58 -12.88 -28.33
CA SER A 238 27.50 -13.65 -29.18
C SER A 238 27.31 -15.17 -29.07
N GLY A 239 26.53 -15.64 -28.09
CA GLY A 239 26.29 -17.07 -27.87
C GLY A 239 25.44 -17.74 -28.95
N GLU A 240 25.50 -19.07 -29.01
CA GLU A 240 24.55 -19.88 -29.79
C GLU A 240 23.14 -19.78 -29.18
N GLY A 241 22.11 -19.67 -30.02
CA GLY A 241 20.73 -19.47 -29.58
C GLY A 241 20.42 -18.09 -28.98
N ALA A 242 21.28 -17.09 -29.20
CA ALA A 242 21.06 -15.73 -28.68
C ALA A 242 19.76 -15.09 -29.21
N SER A 243 19.39 -15.33 -30.48
CA SER A 243 18.14 -14.81 -31.04
C SER A 243 16.90 -15.35 -30.32
N GLU A 244 16.84 -16.67 -30.10
CA GLU A 244 15.74 -17.33 -29.36
C GLU A 244 15.64 -16.83 -27.91
N LYS A 245 16.77 -16.74 -27.20
CA LYS A 245 16.78 -16.22 -25.82
C LYS A 245 16.34 -14.76 -25.76
N LEU A 246 16.74 -13.93 -26.74
CA LEU A 246 16.32 -12.53 -26.78
C LEU A 246 14.83 -12.36 -27.08
N ILE A 247 14.25 -13.26 -27.89
CA ILE A 247 12.79 -13.34 -28.09
C ILE A 247 12.09 -13.71 -26.78
N GLN A 248 12.62 -14.66 -26.02
CA GLN A 248 12.08 -14.99 -24.69
C GLN A 248 12.13 -13.77 -23.75
N HIS A 249 13.22 -12.99 -23.76
CA HIS A 249 13.28 -11.74 -22.98
C HIS A 249 12.25 -10.71 -23.45
N LEU A 250 11.95 -10.61 -24.74
CA LEU A 250 10.88 -9.76 -25.26
C LEU A 250 9.50 -10.19 -24.75
N GLU A 251 9.22 -11.50 -24.75
CA GLU A 251 7.97 -12.04 -24.21
C GLU A 251 7.82 -11.77 -22.71
N ILE A 252 8.89 -12.01 -21.95
CA ILE A 252 8.96 -11.72 -20.52
C ILE A 252 8.70 -10.23 -20.26
N TYR A 253 9.33 -9.33 -21.02
CA TYR A 253 9.11 -7.89 -20.89
C TYR A 253 7.64 -7.51 -21.16
N SER A 254 7.05 -8.05 -22.23
CA SER A 254 5.64 -7.82 -22.55
C SER A 254 4.71 -8.26 -21.41
N ASN A 255 4.97 -9.44 -20.83
CA ASN A 255 4.23 -9.95 -19.69
C ASN A 255 4.40 -9.06 -18.45
N LEU A 256 5.63 -8.60 -18.16
CA LEU A 256 5.90 -7.64 -17.08
C LEU A 256 5.16 -6.32 -17.29
N CYS A 257 5.14 -5.77 -18.49
CA CYS A 257 4.37 -4.56 -18.82
C CYS A 257 2.87 -4.76 -18.58
N SER A 258 2.32 -5.91 -18.98
CA SER A 258 0.92 -6.28 -18.71
C SER A 258 0.63 -6.34 -17.20
N VAL A 259 1.55 -6.93 -16.42
CA VAL A 259 1.44 -7.00 -14.96
C VAL A 259 1.52 -5.61 -14.31
N ILE A 260 2.42 -4.74 -14.76
CA ILE A 260 2.53 -3.36 -14.25
C ILE A 260 1.25 -2.56 -14.54
N ARG A 261 0.65 -2.72 -15.72
CA ARG A 261 -0.65 -2.09 -16.03
C ARG A 261 -1.76 -2.64 -15.15
N HIS A 262 -1.76 -3.94 -14.88
CA HIS A 262 -2.74 -4.54 -13.98
C HIS A 262 -2.54 -4.06 -12.52
N LEU A 263 -1.29 -3.88 -12.07
CA LEU A 263 -0.96 -3.27 -10.79
C LEU A 263 -1.54 -1.85 -10.68
N ASP A 264 -1.34 -1.03 -11.71
CA ASP A 264 -1.90 0.32 -11.78
C ASP A 264 -3.43 0.30 -11.68
N LEU A 265 -4.11 -0.56 -12.44
CA LEU A 265 -5.57 -0.68 -12.37
C LEU A 265 -6.09 -1.00 -10.96
N ILE A 266 -5.39 -1.85 -10.23
CA ILE A 266 -5.76 -2.25 -8.86
C ILE A 266 -5.59 -1.09 -7.88
N PHE A 267 -4.49 -0.34 -7.98
CA PHE A 267 -4.08 0.61 -6.94
C PHE A 267 -4.28 2.09 -7.29
N ARG A 268 -4.48 2.49 -8.56
CA ARG A 268 -4.56 3.91 -8.98
C ARG A 268 -5.58 4.75 -8.22
N LEU A 269 -6.74 4.15 -7.94
CA LEU A 269 -7.85 4.80 -7.24
C LEU A 269 -7.53 4.94 -5.75
N TYR A 270 -7.04 3.85 -5.13
CA TYR A 270 -6.62 3.84 -3.74
C TYR A 270 -5.54 4.90 -3.52
N THR A 271 -4.46 4.85 -4.30
CA THR A 271 -3.34 5.78 -4.20
C THR A 271 -3.76 7.24 -4.33
N PHE A 272 -4.67 7.56 -5.26
CA PHE A 272 -5.21 8.92 -5.38
C PHE A 272 -5.91 9.38 -4.10
N ILE A 273 -6.89 8.61 -3.61
CA ILE A 273 -7.66 8.96 -2.43
C ILE A 273 -6.75 9.10 -1.20
N MET A 274 -5.78 8.19 -1.07
CA MET A 274 -4.81 8.19 0.01
C MET A 274 -3.92 9.43 -0.01
N ILE A 275 -3.43 9.86 -1.18
CA ILE A 275 -2.63 11.09 -1.31
C ILE A 275 -3.47 12.31 -0.96
N VAL A 276 -4.70 12.40 -1.48
CA VAL A 276 -5.63 13.51 -1.22
C VAL A 276 -5.93 13.68 0.27
N ILE A 277 -5.97 12.59 1.05
CA ILE A 277 -6.21 12.64 2.50
C ILE A 277 -4.91 12.84 3.29
N THR A 278 -3.81 12.24 2.84
CA THR A 278 -2.52 12.30 3.55
C THR A 278 -1.88 13.69 3.48
N ILE A 279 -2.03 14.42 2.37
CA ILE A 279 -1.47 15.79 2.24
C ILE A 279 -2.08 16.74 3.29
N PRO A 280 -3.42 16.90 3.40
CA PRO A 280 -4.03 17.68 4.48
C PRO A 280 -3.65 17.17 5.87
N SER A 281 -3.56 15.84 6.05
CA SER A 281 -3.14 15.25 7.33
C SER A 281 -1.73 15.70 7.73
N MET A 282 -0.79 15.74 6.77
CA MET A 282 0.57 16.27 6.99
C MET A 282 0.53 17.76 7.37
N ILE A 283 -0.26 18.58 6.64
CA ILE A 283 -0.40 20.02 6.93
C ILE A 283 -0.94 20.23 8.34
N PHE A 284 -2.04 19.57 8.72
CA PHE A 284 -2.63 19.72 10.05
C PHE A 284 -1.71 19.20 11.16
N THR A 285 -0.96 18.12 10.91
CA THR A 285 0.02 17.61 11.88
C THR A 285 1.14 18.63 12.11
N LEU A 286 1.67 19.25 11.05
CA LEU A 286 2.71 20.27 11.15
C LEU A 286 2.18 21.58 11.77
N MET A 287 0.94 21.97 11.47
CA MET A 287 0.28 23.13 12.09
C MET A 287 0.07 22.92 13.59
N MET A 288 -0.32 21.71 14.00
CA MET A 288 -0.37 21.33 15.42
C MET A 288 0.99 21.45 16.10
N MET A 289 2.08 21.04 15.44
CA MET A 289 3.42 21.22 15.99
C MET A 289 3.74 22.70 16.23
N ASN A 290 3.46 23.55 15.23
CA ASN A 290 3.76 24.98 15.33
C ASN A 290 3.01 25.66 16.49
N HIS A 291 1.77 25.24 16.77
CA HIS A 291 0.98 25.82 17.86
C HIS A 291 1.14 25.16 19.23
N ARG A 292 1.64 23.91 19.33
CA ARG A 292 1.70 23.16 20.60
C ARG A 292 3.10 22.96 21.18
N ILE A 293 4.19 23.22 20.46
CA ILE A 293 5.54 23.02 21.01
C ILE A 293 5.88 24.18 21.96
N HIS A 294 5.42 24.06 23.21
CA HIS A 294 5.90 24.86 24.33
C HIS A 294 6.77 24.02 25.29
N SER A 295 6.74 22.69 25.19
CA SER A 295 7.51 21.74 26.02
C SER A 295 8.05 20.55 25.23
N LEU A 296 9.21 20.01 25.65
CA LEU A 296 9.80 18.77 25.10
C LEU A 296 8.88 17.55 25.29
N PHE A 297 8.05 17.54 26.33
CA PHE A 297 7.11 16.45 26.60
C PHE A 297 6.01 16.37 25.53
N ASP A 298 5.49 17.52 25.10
CA ASP A 298 4.48 17.59 24.03
C ASP A 298 5.06 17.16 22.68
N LEU A 299 6.34 17.47 22.43
CA LEU A 299 7.06 17.01 21.23
C LEU A 299 7.16 15.48 21.19
N VAL A 300 7.50 14.83 22.31
CA VAL A 300 7.59 13.36 22.40
C VAL A 300 6.23 12.71 22.19
N LEU A 301 5.15 13.35 22.63
CA LEU A 301 3.78 12.85 22.45
C LEU A 301 3.26 13.03 21.01
N CYS A 302 3.68 14.09 20.31
CA CYS A 302 3.31 14.35 18.92
C CYS A 302 4.21 13.65 17.88
N MET A 303 5.45 13.29 18.23
CA MET A 303 6.41 12.60 17.35
C MET A 303 5.84 11.34 16.67
N PRO A 304 5.16 10.43 17.38
CA PRO A 304 4.61 9.23 16.77
C PRO A 304 3.54 9.53 15.70
N THR A 305 2.72 10.56 15.92
CA THR A 305 1.70 11.05 14.97
C THR A 305 2.34 11.57 13.68
N ILE A 306 3.42 12.36 13.81
CA ILE A 306 4.20 12.86 12.67
C ILE A 306 4.84 11.69 11.92
N GLY A 307 5.46 10.77 12.66
CA GLY A 307 6.06 9.56 12.12
C GLY A 307 5.08 8.73 11.32
N LEU A 308 3.85 8.53 11.82
CA LEU A 308 2.79 7.82 11.10
C LEU A 308 2.31 8.55 9.85
N CYS A 309 2.09 9.86 9.90
CA CYS A 309 1.70 10.65 8.73
C CYS A 309 2.79 10.63 7.64
N ALA A 310 4.05 10.85 8.04
CA ALA A 310 5.19 10.81 7.14
C ALA A 310 5.39 9.40 6.56
N PHE A 311 5.29 8.37 7.39
CA PHE A 311 5.36 6.98 6.95
C PHE A 311 4.26 6.67 5.93
N SER A 312 3.02 7.10 6.18
CA SER A 312 1.89 6.90 5.28
C SER A 312 2.12 7.57 3.93
N PHE A 313 2.60 8.81 3.94
CA PHE A 313 2.94 9.54 2.72
C PHE A 313 4.05 8.83 1.93
N PHE A 314 5.14 8.46 2.59
CA PHE A 314 6.25 7.77 1.95
C PHE A 314 5.89 6.36 1.48
N ALA A 315 5.05 5.63 2.20
CA ALA A 315 4.55 4.32 1.82
C ALA A 315 3.82 4.37 0.47
N VAL A 316 2.90 5.34 0.33
CA VAL A 316 2.06 5.50 -0.86
C VAL A 316 2.84 6.08 -2.05
N THR A 317 3.93 6.80 -1.80
CA THR A 317 4.67 7.49 -2.87
C THR A 317 5.99 6.83 -3.28
N ILE A 318 6.82 6.39 -2.33
CA ILE A 318 8.17 5.88 -2.61
C ILE A 318 8.13 4.52 -3.32
N ALA A 319 7.25 3.61 -2.91
CA ALA A 319 7.19 2.28 -3.51
C ALA A 319 6.85 2.35 -5.03
N PRO A 320 5.80 3.06 -5.45
CA PRO A 320 5.55 3.40 -6.85
C PRO A 320 6.72 4.07 -7.58
N ALA A 321 7.35 5.07 -6.96
CA ALA A 321 8.45 5.80 -7.58
C ALA A 321 9.68 4.92 -7.83
N ARG A 322 10.00 3.99 -6.93
CA ARG A 322 11.10 3.03 -7.14
C ARG A 322 10.82 2.08 -8.29
N LEU A 323 9.58 1.61 -8.44
CA LEU A 323 9.19 0.80 -9.59
C LEU A 323 9.36 1.59 -10.90
N HIS A 324 8.90 2.84 -10.93
CA HIS A 324 9.03 3.69 -12.11
C HIS A 324 10.50 3.98 -12.47
N ASP A 325 11.37 4.19 -11.48
CA ASP A 325 12.81 4.35 -11.71
C ASP A 325 13.45 3.11 -12.36
N GLU A 326 13.11 1.90 -11.88
CA GLU A 326 13.62 0.65 -12.46
C GLU A 326 13.11 0.45 -13.88
N ILE A 327 11.85 0.76 -14.15
CA ILE A 327 11.26 0.72 -15.50
C ILE A 327 12.05 1.63 -16.44
N THR A 328 12.31 2.87 -16.02
CA THR A 328 13.00 3.87 -16.84
C THR A 328 14.46 3.48 -17.14
N ARG A 329 15.11 2.76 -16.22
CA ARG A 329 16.50 2.29 -16.37
C ARG A 329 16.65 1.10 -17.33
N THR A 330 15.59 0.33 -17.54
CA THR A 330 15.58 -0.88 -18.40
C THR A 330 16.22 -0.65 -19.76
N LYS A 331 15.82 0.42 -20.46
CA LYS A 331 16.38 0.81 -21.76
C LYS A 331 17.88 1.07 -21.67
N GLY A 332 18.33 1.72 -20.60
CA GLY A 332 19.73 1.97 -20.32
C GLY A 332 20.55 0.68 -20.23
N TYR A 333 20.06 -0.34 -19.52
CA TYR A 333 20.73 -1.64 -19.41
C TYR A 333 20.84 -2.35 -20.75
N LEU A 334 19.79 -2.31 -21.58
CA LEU A 334 19.81 -2.89 -22.92
C LEU A 334 20.84 -2.18 -23.83
N CYS A 335 20.84 -0.85 -23.84
CA CYS A 335 21.77 -0.07 -24.67
C CYS A 335 23.23 -0.20 -24.23
N GLN A 336 23.49 -0.40 -22.94
CA GLN A 336 24.86 -0.57 -22.41
C GLN A 336 25.44 -1.96 -22.67
N ASN A 337 24.61 -2.97 -22.90
CA ASN A 337 25.09 -4.33 -23.20
C ASN A 337 25.72 -4.40 -24.60
N ARG A 338 27.04 -4.24 -24.66
CA ARG A 338 27.81 -4.28 -25.91
C ARG A 338 27.63 -5.57 -26.69
N SER A 339 27.37 -6.71 -26.04
CA SER A 339 27.30 -8.00 -26.72
C SER A 339 26.08 -8.15 -27.65
N ILE A 340 25.03 -7.36 -27.42
CA ILE A 340 23.83 -7.30 -28.26
C ILE A 340 24.11 -6.50 -29.54
N TRP A 341 24.85 -5.40 -29.39
CA TRP A 341 25.12 -4.46 -30.48
C TRP A 341 26.38 -4.83 -31.28
N PHE A 342 27.35 -5.49 -30.64
CA PHE A 342 28.67 -5.81 -31.20
C PHE A 342 29.13 -7.23 -30.80
N PRO A 343 29.61 -8.06 -31.75
CA PRO A 343 29.64 -7.82 -33.19
C PRO A 343 28.24 -7.81 -33.81
N TYR A 344 28.05 -7.06 -34.89
CA TYR A 344 26.74 -6.93 -35.54
C TYR A 344 26.24 -8.29 -36.04
N ARG A 345 25.11 -8.73 -35.49
CA ARG A 345 24.36 -9.91 -35.94
C ARG A 345 22.94 -9.47 -36.26
N LYS A 346 22.54 -9.61 -37.53
CA LYS A 346 21.28 -9.07 -38.06
C LYS A 346 20.06 -9.43 -37.20
N GLU A 347 19.92 -10.70 -36.80
CA GLU A 347 18.78 -11.18 -36.02
C GLU A 347 18.75 -10.59 -34.61
N VAL A 348 19.86 -10.72 -33.87
CA VAL A 348 19.99 -10.21 -32.48
C VAL A 348 19.82 -8.70 -32.45
N TYR A 349 20.39 -7.99 -33.42
CA TYR A 349 20.27 -6.55 -33.55
C TYR A 349 18.83 -6.11 -33.83
N LEU A 350 18.13 -6.81 -34.74
CA LEU A 350 16.74 -6.48 -35.06
C LEU A 350 15.84 -6.67 -33.84
N ILE A 351 15.94 -7.82 -33.16
CA ILE A 351 15.15 -8.12 -31.96
C ILE A 351 15.49 -7.13 -30.84
N GLY A 352 16.79 -6.84 -30.62
CA GLY A 352 17.23 -5.86 -29.63
C GLY A 352 16.70 -4.46 -29.91
N ASN A 353 16.64 -4.05 -31.19
CA ASN A 353 16.05 -2.78 -31.58
C ASN A 353 14.53 -2.76 -31.35
N THR A 354 13.82 -3.83 -31.71
CA THR A 354 12.38 -3.98 -31.43
C THR A 354 12.09 -3.91 -29.93
N LEU A 355 12.87 -4.63 -29.12
CA LEU A 355 12.78 -4.59 -27.66
C LEU A 355 13.03 -3.18 -27.12
N CYS A 356 14.05 -2.49 -27.64
CA CYS A 356 14.34 -1.10 -27.28
C CYS A 356 13.16 -0.16 -27.59
N SER A 357 12.53 -0.30 -28.77
CA SER A 357 11.33 0.46 -29.12
C SER A 357 10.15 0.15 -28.20
N HIS A 358 9.95 -1.12 -27.81
CA HIS A 358 8.89 -1.47 -26.84
C HIS A 358 9.17 -0.95 -25.43
N MET A 359 10.43 -0.65 -25.08
CA MET A 359 10.80 -0.04 -23.81
C MET A 359 10.48 1.46 -23.72
N GLU A 360 10.15 2.13 -24.83
CA GLU A 360 9.77 3.55 -24.87
C GLU A 360 8.29 3.77 -24.49
N GLN A 361 7.86 3.20 -23.37
CA GLN A 361 6.50 3.39 -22.85
C GLN A 361 6.52 4.39 -21.70
N PHE A 362 6.22 5.65 -22.00
CA PHE A 362 6.23 6.75 -21.02
C PHE A 362 5.16 6.63 -19.94
N ASP A 363 4.09 5.86 -20.19
CA ASP A 363 2.96 5.69 -19.27
C ASP A 363 3.05 4.42 -18.39
N LEU A 364 4.22 3.77 -18.34
CA LEU A 364 4.39 2.53 -17.57
C LEU A 364 4.80 2.81 -16.11
N GLY A 365 3.88 2.53 -15.18
CA GLY A 365 4.08 2.67 -13.75
C GLY A 365 2.76 2.72 -13.00
N VAL A 366 2.80 3.03 -11.70
CA VAL A 366 1.59 3.31 -10.93
C VAL A 366 1.28 4.80 -11.04
N SER A 367 0.07 5.09 -11.50
CA SER A 367 -0.48 6.41 -11.71
C SER A 367 -1.37 6.83 -10.54
N VAL A 368 -1.50 8.15 -10.38
CA VAL A 368 -2.53 8.74 -9.54
C VAL A 368 -3.76 8.94 -10.43
N TRP A 369 -4.79 8.10 -10.29
CA TRP A 369 -6.03 8.16 -11.10
C TRP A 369 -5.80 8.19 -12.64
N GLY A 370 -4.62 7.81 -13.15
CA GLY A 370 -4.28 7.96 -14.57
C GLY A 370 -3.90 9.38 -15.02
N PHE A 371 -3.81 10.38 -14.13
CA PHE A 371 -3.41 11.75 -14.52
C PHE A 371 -1.89 11.98 -14.46
N ALA A 372 -1.19 11.35 -13.52
CA ALA A 372 0.25 11.49 -13.37
C ALA A 372 0.88 10.22 -12.81
N LEU A 373 2.06 9.87 -13.32
CA LEU A 373 2.88 8.79 -12.76
C LEU A 373 3.53 9.21 -11.45
N LEU A 374 3.49 8.32 -10.46
CA LEU A 374 4.19 8.52 -9.20
C LEU A 374 5.69 8.39 -9.40
N SER A 375 6.34 9.53 -9.53
CA SER A 375 7.78 9.67 -9.73
C SER A 375 8.39 10.51 -8.61
N ARG A 376 9.71 10.39 -8.37
CA ARG A 376 10.38 11.20 -7.34
C ARG A 376 10.16 12.72 -7.47
N PRO A 377 10.14 13.31 -8.70
CA PRO A 377 9.81 14.72 -8.86
C PRO A 377 8.42 15.08 -8.34
N LEU A 378 7.41 14.23 -8.56
CA LEU A 378 6.06 14.47 -8.04
C LEU A 378 6.06 14.50 -6.51
N ILE A 379 6.78 13.57 -5.86
CA ILE A 379 6.94 13.53 -4.40
C ILE A 379 7.55 14.83 -3.88
N LEU A 380 8.64 15.27 -4.52
CA LEU A 380 9.33 16.51 -4.14
C LEU A 380 8.40 17.72 -4.34
N GLY A 381 7.66 17.78 -5.44
CA GLY A 381 6.68 18.83 -5.70
C GLY A 381 5.58 18.87 -4.64
N THR A 382 5.05 17.72 -4.23
CA THR A 382 4.04 17.63 -3.17
C THR A 382 4.60 18.07 -1.80
N LEU A 383 5.81 17.66 -1.44
CA LEU A 383 6.46 18.09 -0.20
C LEU A 383 6.72 19.60 -0.19
N SER A 384 7.22 20.14 -1.30
CA SER A 384 7.45 21.59 -1.45
C SER A 384 6.15 22.38 -1.35
N ALA A 385 5.07 21.93 -1.99
CA ALA A 385 3.75 22.55 -1.88
C ALA A 385 3.20 22.48 -0.45
N THR A 386 3.40 21.36 0.24
CA THR A 386 3.00 21.17 1.65
C THR A 386 3.77 22.14 2.55
N ALA A 387 5.08 22.28 2.35
CA ALA A 387 5.93 23.21 3.10
C ALA A 387 5.58 24.68 2.83
N MET A 388 5.31 25.03 1.56
CA MET A 388 4.86 26.37 1.19
C MET A 388 3.50 26.71 1.83
N MET A 389 2.54 25.79 1.77
CA MET A 389 1.22 25.99 2.39
C MET A 389 1.35 26.12 3.90
N LEU A 390 2.21 25.32 4.53
CA LEU A 390 2.51 25.46 5.96
C LEU A 390 3.11 26.83 6.26
N SER A 391 4.13 27.27 5.51
CA SER A 391 4.76 28.58 5.70
C SER A 391 3.73 29.72 5.61
N LEU A 392 2.86 29.65 4.60
CA LEU A 392 1.79 30.63 4.42
C LEU A 392 0.77 30.59 5.57
N LEU A 393 0.36 29.41 6.04
CA LEU A 393 -0.52 29.28 7.21
C LEU A 393 0.13 29.79 8.48
N THR A 394 1.44 29.59 8.65
CA THR A 394 2.19 30.08 9.82
C THR A 394 2.35 31.60 9.82
N GLU A 395 2.49 32.22 8.65
CA GLU A 395 2.54 33.68 8.51
C GLU A 395 1.17 34.35 8.66
N LEU A 396 0.12 33.68 8.18
CA LEU A 396 -1.27 34.16 8.29
C LEU A 396 -1.89 33.90 9.67
N ALA A 397 -1.31 33.00 10.47
CA ALA A 397 -1.75 32.79 11.84
C ALA A 397 -1.53 34.09 12.63
N PRO A 398 -2.57 34.69 13.22
CA PRO A 398 -2.42 35.94 13.97
C PRO A 398 -1.39 35.71 15.07
N LYS A 399 -0.33 36.54 15.10
CA LYS A 399 0.59 36.58 16.23
C LYS A 399 -0.24 36.84 17.48
N ALA A 400 -0.22 35.89 18.41
CA ALA A 400 -0.97 35.97 19.66
C ALA A 400 -0.65 37.23 20.51
N GLU A 401 0.42 37.95 20.17
CA GLU A 401 0.79 39.24 20.76
C GLU A 401 -0.28 40.33 20.57
N LEU A 402 -1.08 40.31 19.50
CA LEU A 402 -2.11 41.33 19.23
C LEU A 402 -3.43 41.13 19.98
N LEU A 403 -3.61 40.01 20.68
CA LEU A 403 -4.82 39.71 21.46
C LEU A 403 -4.67 39.98 22.97
N ASN A 404 -3.48 40.37 23.42
CA ASN A 404 -3.21 40.79 24.81
C ASN A 404 -3.16 42.32 24.98
N GLU A 405 -3.42 43.11 23.92
CA GLU A 405 -3.45 44.58 23.96
C GLU A 405 -4.87 45.19 23.78
N VAL A 406 -5.94 44.41 23.98
CA VAL A 406 -7.33 44.95 23.98
C VAL A 406 -8.05 44.66 25.29
#